data_AF-A0A957XNS0-F1
#
_entry.id   AF-A0A957XNS0-F1
#
_cell.length_a   1.000
_cell.length_b   1.000
_cell.length_c   1.000
_cell.angle_alpha   90.00
_cell.angle_beta   90.00
_cell.angle_gamma   90.00
#
_symmetry.space_group_name_H-M   'P 1'
#
loop_
_entity.id
_entity.type
_entity.pdbx_description
1 polymer ?
#
loop_
_entity_poly.entity_id
_entity_poly.type
_entity_poly.pdbx_seq_one_letter_code
_entity_poly.pdbx_strand_id
1 'polypeptide(L)'
;HPVRGCFFDEEAGELLPFPARTYFDETPVRWRFDGTSVRMETIHRTLDTWIALLGDAGFCLTRLVEPKPSLEMLDDLWPEDDPRAPLRNLPQCVIFLAEKR
;
A
#
# COMPACT_ATOMS: atom_id res chain seq x y z
N HIS A 1 -0.17 2.17 -2.15
CA HIS A 1 1.30 2.19 -2.30
C HIS A 1 1.89 1.17 -1.33
N PRO A 2 2.92 0.39 -1.69
CA PRO A 2 3.47 -0.64 -0.80
C PRO A 2 3.89 -0.11 0.59
N VAL A 3 4.38 1.13 0.68
CA VAL A 3 4.78 1.74 1.96
C VAL A 3 3.64 1.82 2.98
N ARG A 4 2.38 1.90 2.54
CA ARG A 4 1.23 1.91 3.46
C ARG A 4 1.09 0.59 4.22
N GLY A 5 1.48 -0.52 3.59
CA GLY A 5 1.45 -1.84 4.22
C GLY A 5 2.37 -1.93 5.45
N CYS A 6 3.40 -1.07 5.54
CA CYS A 6 4.30 -1.03 6.68
C CYS A 6 3.64 -0.56 7.98
N PHE A 7 2.49 0.11 7.89
CA PHE A 7 1.81 0.73 9.03
C PHE A 7 0.64 -0.13 9.55
N PHE A 8 0.33 -1.25 8.90
CA PHE A 8 -0.73 -2.13 9.36
C PHE A 8 -0.22 -3.09 10.43
N ASP A 9 -0.91 -3.11 11.56
CA ASP A 9 -0.70 -4.08 12.63
C ASP A 9 -1.71 -5.22 12.51
N GLU A 10 -1.23 -6.43 12.23
CA GLU A 10 -2.09 -7.60 12.00
C GLU A 10 -2.78 -8.08 13.28
N GLU A 11 -2.16 -7.86 14.45
CA GLU A 11 -2.71 -8.31 15.73
C GLU A 11 -3.86 -7.41 16.20
N ALA A 12 -3.67 -6.08 16.15
CA ALA A 12 -4.70 -5.10 16.47
C ALA A 12 -5.72 -4.91 15.33
N GLY A 13 -5.37 -5.30 14.10
CA GLY A 13 -6.24 -5.16 12.94
C GLY A 13 -6.42 -3.71 12.47
N GLU A 14 -5.47 -2.83 12.76
CA GLU A 14 -5.56 -1.40 12.49
C GLU A 14 -4.26 -0.80 11.93
N LEU A 15 -4.34 0.44 11.44
CA LEU A 15 -3.18 1.20 11.00
C LEU A 15 -2.59 1.99 12.17
N LEU A 16 -1.30 1.83 12.40
CA LEU A 16 -0.52 2.57 13.37
C LEU A 16 0.03 3.87 12.77
N PRO A 17 0.35 4.88 13.61
CA PRO A 17 0.99 6.12 13.15
C PRO A 17 2.49 5.97 12.89
N PHE A 18 3.06 4.80 13.16
CA PHE A 18 4.46 4.44 12.92
C PHE A 18 4.53 3.09 12.19
N PRO A 19 5.62 2.81 11.46
CA PRO A 19 5.77 1.53 10.78
C PRO A 19 5.86 0.38 11.80
N ALA A 20 4.94 -0.57 11.70
CA ALA A 20 4.89 -1.81 12.48
C ALA A 20 5.81 -2.90 11.89
N ARG A 21 6.06 -2.84 10.58
CA ARG A 21 6.87 -3.84 9.86
C ARG A 21 7.80 -3.20 8.83
N THR A 22 8.83 -3.95 8.45
CA THR A 22 9.80 -3.53 7.43
C THR A 22 9.17 -3.52 6.03
N TYR A 23 9.55 -2.54 5.22
CA TYR A 23 9.13 -2.44 3.82
C TYR A 23 9.61 -3.60 2.95
N PHE A 24 10.69 -4.27 3.36
CA PHE A 24 11.28 -5.39 2.62
C PHE A 24 10.70 -6.75 3.00
N ASP A 25 9.76 -6.78 3.95
CA ASP A 25 9.08 -8.01 4.34
C ASP A 25 7.86 -8.22 3.45
N GLU A 26 8.01 -9.08 2.44
CA GLU A 26 6.96 -9.48 1.51
C GLU A 26 6.07 -10.62 2.04
N THR A 27 6.13 -10.93 3.34
CA THR A 27 5.22 -11.90 3.94
C THR A 27 3.76 -11.44 3.76
N PRO A 28 2.87 -12.31 3.27
CA PRO A 28 1.48 -11.93 3.02
C PRO A 28 0.73 -11.57 4.31
N VAL A 29 -0.08 -10.52 4.23
CA VAL A 29 -1.00 -10.10 5.31
C VAL A 29 -2.31 -10.86 5.15
N ARG A 30 -2.77 -11.54 6.20
CA ARG A 30 -4.03 -12.29 6.17
C ARG A 30 -5.11 -11.60 6.97
N TRP A 31 -6.19 -11.25 6.29
CA TRP A 31 -7.32 -10.53 6.85
C TRP A 31 -8.44 -11.48 7.22
N ARG A 32 -9.04 -11.20 8.38
CA ARG A 32 -10.26 -11.86 8.85
C ARG A 32 -11.30 -10.77 9.08
N PHE A 33 -12.46 -10.94 8.48
CA PHE A 33 -13.58 -10.01 8.66
C PHE A 33 -14.58 -10.62 9.62
N ASP A 34 -14.67 -10.07 10.82
CA ASP A 34 -15.53 -10.58 11.88
C ASP A 34 -16.98 -10.70 11.44
N GLY A 35 -17.64 -11.77 11.88
CA GLY A 35 -19.02 -12.07 11.49
C GLY A 35 -19.21 -12.58 10.06
N THR A 36 -18.13 -12.81 9.29
CA THR A 36 -18.19 -13.35 7.93
C THR A 36 -17.29 -14.57 7.74
N SER A 37 -17.54 -15.37 6.70
CA SER A 37 -16.63 -16.43 6.25
C SER A 37 -15.52 -15.93 5.32
N VAL A 38 -15.48 -14.62 5.04
CA VAL A 38 -14.56 -14.04 4.07
C VAL A 38 -13.13 -14.03 4.62
N ARG A 39 -12.20 -14.49 3.78
CA ARG A 39 -10.76 -14.42 4.00
C ARG A 39 -10.13 -13.65 2.86
N MET A 40 -9.22 -12.75 3.16
CA MET A 40 -8.42 -12.03 2.16
C MET A 40 -6.95 -12.17 2.52
N GLU A 41 -6.10 -12.30 1.50
CA GLU A 41 -4.66 -12.26 1.66
C GLU A 41 -4.12 -11.13 0.78
N THR A 42 -3.38 -10.21 1.38
CA THR A 42 -2.70 -9.12 0.65
C THR A 42 -1.23 -9.45 0.56
N ILE A 43 -0.74 -9.58 -0.67
CA ILE A 43 0.67 -9.82 -0.94
C ILE A 43 1.37 -8.45 -1.00
N HIS A 44 2.16 -8.16 0.02
CA HIS A 44 3.05 -7.02 -0.02
C HIS A 44 4.18 -7.30 -0.99
N ARG A 45 4.47 -6.33 -1.86
CA ARG A 45 5.62 -6.35 -2.75
C ARG A 45 6.20 -4.97 -2.83
N THR A 46 7.51 -4.86 -2.82
CA THR A 46 8.19 -3.59 -3.03
C THR A 46 7.95 -3.05 -4.44
N LEU A 47 8.26 -1.77 -4.67
CA LEU A 47 8.18 -1.20 -6.02
C LEU A 47 9.12 -1.90 -6.99
N ASP A 48 10.33 -2.26 -6.56
CA ASP A 48 11.28 -2.98 -7.41
C ASP A 48 10.76 -4.37 -7.78
N THR A 49 10.16 -5.11 -6.84
CA THR A 49 9.50 -6.38 -7.14
C THR A 49 8.37 -6.20 -8.16
N TRP A 50 7.50 -5.19 -8.00
CA TRP A 50 6.43 -4.93 -8.98
C TRP A 50 6.98 -4.63 -10.38
N ILE A 51 8.04 -3.83 -10.47
CA ILE A 51 8.68 -3.49 -11.75
C ILE A 51 9.31 -4.73 -12.40
N ALA A 52 9.99 -5.56 -11.61
CA ALA A 52 10.58 -6.81 -12.08
C ALA A 52 9.52 -7.75 -12.66
N LEU A 53 8.40 -7.95 -11.95
CA LEU A 53 7.30 -8.80 -12.41
C LEU A 53 6.70 -8.33 -13.74
N LEU A 54 6.55 -7.02 -13.94
CA LEU A 54 6.08 -6.47 -15.21
C LEU A 54 7.08 -6.81 -16.34
N GLY A 55 8.37 -6.64 -16.08
CA GLY A 55 9.45 -7.00 -17.00
C GLY A 55 9.46 -8.49 -17.37
N ASP A 56 9.40 -9.36 -16.36
CA ASP A 56 9.39 -10.82 -16.52
C ASP A 56 8.15 -11.30 -17.30
N ALA A 57 7.03 -10.60 -17.15
CA ALA A 57 5.81 -10.84 -17.91
C ALA A 57 5.85 -10.31 -19.36
N GLY A 58 6.97 -9.72 -19.80
CA GLY A 58 7.15 -9.20 -21.15
C GLY A 58 6.61 -7.78 -21.37
N PHE A 59 6.30 -7.05 -20.30
CA PHE A 59 5.91 -5.65 -20.40
C PHE A 59 7.12 -4.73 -20.28
N CYS A 60 7.08 -3.61 -20.99
CA CYS A 60 8.00 -2.51 -20.83
C CYS A 60 7.30 -1.42 -20.02
N LEU A 61 7.82 -1.09 -18.83
CA LEU A 61 7.33 0.04 -18.05
C LEU A 61 7.63 1.34 -18.81
N THR A 62 6.60 2.12 -19.12
CA THR A 62 6.72 3.41 -19.82
C THR A 62 6.60 4.58 -18.85
N ARG A 63 5.87 4.41 -17.74
CA ARG A 63 5.73 5.44 -16.71
C ARG A 63 5.39 4.83 -15.35
N LEU A 64 5.90 5.44 -14.29
CA LEU A 64 5.47 5.23 -12.91
C LEU A 64 4.90 6.55 -12.39
N VAL A 65 3.72 6.50 -11.76
CA VAL A 65 3.04 7.69 -11.22
C VAL A 65 2.65 7.44 -9.77
N GLU A 66 3.12 8.31 -8.87
CA GLU A 66 2.64 8.40 -7.49
C GLU A 66 1.79 9.65 -7.36
N PRO A 67 0.47 9.58 -7.60
CA PRO A 67 -0.37 10.76 -7.63
C PRO A 67 -0.45 11.38 -6.24
N LYS A 68 -0.26 12.71 -6.17
CA LYS A 68 -0.51 13.48 -4.95
C LYS A 68 -2.02 13.49 -4.67
N PRO A 69 -2.47 13.02 -3.48
CA PRO A 69 -3.84 13.17 -3.03
C PRO A 69 -4.33 14.62 -3.05
N SER A 70 -5.63 14.84 -3.30
CA SER A 70 -6.25 16.13 -2.99
C SER A 70 -6.29 16.35 -1.47
N LEU A 71 -6.35 17.62 -1.05
CA LEU A 71 -6.48 17.95 0.37
C LEU A 71 -7.78 17.37 0.95
N GLU A 72 -8.89 17.49 0.22
CA GLU A 72 -10.18 16.91 0.61
C GLU A 72 -10.09 15.40 0.90
N MET A 73 -9.39 14.63 0.05
CA MET A 73 -9.20 13.20 0.28
C MET A 73 -8.27 12.92 1.47
N LEU A 74 -7.28 13.79 1.72
CA LEU A 74 -6.41 13.66 2.90
C LEU A 74 -7.18 13.99 4.18
N ASP A 75 -8.06 14.98 4.16
CA ASP A 75 -8.89 15.36 5.30
C ASP A 75 -9.90 14.26 5.66
N ASP A 76 -10.49 13.61 4.66
CA ASP A 76 -11.41 12.48 4.85
C ASP A 76 -10.72 11.23 5.38
N LEU A 77 -9.57 10.86 4.79
CA LEU A 77 -8.85 9.64 5.18
C LEU A 77 -8.03 9.78 6.45
N TRP A 78 -7.45 10.96 6.69
CA TRP A 78 -6.44 11.18 7.72
C TRP A 78 -6.61 12.55 8.40
N PRO A 79 -7.70 12.82 9.14
CA PRO A 79 -7.96 14.13 9.78
C PRO A 79 -6.75 14.68 10.57
N GLU A 80 -6.59 16.00 10.68
CA GLU A 80 -5.37 16.60 11.29
C GLU A 80 -5.23 16.30 12.78
N ASP A 81 -6.35 16.06 13.45
CA ASP A 81 -6.47 15.68 14.85
C ASP A 81 -6.41 14.17 15.08
N ASP A 82 -6.35 13.36 14.02
CA ASP A 82 -6.19 11.91 14.11
C ASP A 82 -4.73 11.55 14.43
N PRO A 83 -4.45 10.61 15.35
CA PRO A 83 -3.10 10.13 15.60
C PRO A 83 -2.33 9.67 14.34
N ARG A 84 -3.05 9.22 13.30
CA ARG A 84 -2.55 8.76 12.01
C ARG A 84 -2.38 9.88 10.98
N ALA A 85 -2.60 11.15 11.36
CA ALA A 85 -2.30 12.32 10.52
C ALA A 85 -0.88 12.32 9.89
N PRO A 86 0.17 11.73 10.48
CA PRO A 86 1.45 11.61 9.79
C PRO A 86 1.39 10.84 8.46
N LEU A 87 0.43 9.91 8.29
CA LEU A 87 0.25 9.11 7.07
C LEU A 87 -0.12 9.96 5.85
N ARG A 88 -0.60 11.18 6.05
CA ARG A 88 -0.88 12.19 5.01
C ARG A 88 0.34 12.51 4.17
N ASN A 89 1.52 12.40 4.77
CA ASN A 89 2.80 12.74 4.15
C ASN A 89 3.39 11.60 3.31
N LEU A 90 2.68 10.47 3.19
CA LEU A 90 3.13 9.30 2.45
C LEU A 90 2.44 9.19 1.09
N PRO A 91 3.09 8.58 0.08
CA PRO A 91 2.41 8.22 -1.16
C PRO A 91 1.28 7.23 -0.87
N GLN A 92 0.07 7.55 -1.31
CA GLN A 92 -1.10 6.70 -1.07
C GLN A 92 -1.26 5.63 -2.14
N CYS A 93 -0.83 5.93 -3.37
CA CYS A 93 -0.99 5.10 -4.55
C CYS A 93 0.27 5.11 -5.42
N VAL A 94 0.50 4.03 -6.15
CA VAL A 94 1.42 3.96 -7.28
C VAL A 94 0.65 3.39 -8.46
N ILE A 95 0.85 3.95 -9.64
CA ILE A 95 0.25 3.51 -10.90
C ILE A 95 1.38 3.19 -11.86
N PHE A 96 1.39 1.97 -12.38
CA PHE A 96 2.33 1.51 -13.39
C PHE A 96 1.66 1.59 -14.76
N LEU A 97 2.29 2.28 -15.71
CA LEU A 97 1.90 2.25 -17.11
C LEU A 97 2.95 1.41 -17.83
N ALA A 98 2.51 0.33 -18.46
CA ALA A 98 3.38 -0.59 -19.14
C ALA A 98 2.74 -1.08 -20.44
N GLU A 99 3.56 -1.29 -21.45
CA GLU A 99 3.15 -1.75 -22.78
C GLU A 99 3.73 -3.14 -23.03
N LYS A 100 2.94 -4.04 -23.61
CA LYS A 100 3.41 -5.38 -23.94
C LYS A 100 4.33 -5.29 -25.16
N ARG A 101 5.53 -5.88 -25.05
CA ARG A 101 6.45 -6.01 -26.18
C ARG A 101 5.92 -6.99 -27.23
#